data_AF-A0A916HQQ2-F1
#
_entry.id   AF-A0A916HQQ2-F1
#
_cell.length_a   1.000
_cell.length_b   1.000
_cell.length_c   1.000
_cell.angle_alpha   90.00
_cell.angle_beta   90.00
_cell.angle_gamma   90.00
#
_symmetry.space_group_name_H-M   'P 1'
#
loop_
_entity.id
_entity.type
_entity.pdbx_description
1 polymer ?
#
loop_
_entity_poly.entity_id
_entity_poly.type
_entity_poly.pdbx_seq_one_letter_code
_entity_poly.pdbx_strand_id
1 'polypeptide(L)'
;MKHGMKLLLGGIAAALVSFGAAAQPGPGMQGMTGMGGPGPAPRAAGECAKARDPERCEALQKAKEICKDKSAAEKKQCMQDAMPPMDCSKARNPQRCEDHQKAKEICKGKTGRDHRQCMKENTPKRGKGGKGAK
;
A
#
# COMPACT_ATOMS: atom_id res chain seq x y z
N MET A 1 -55.71 4.41 -0.08
CA MET A 1 -54.92 4.07 1.12
C MET A 1 -53.63 4.88 1.02
N LYS A 2 -53.54 6.10 1.58
CA LYS A 2 -53.50 6.50 3.00
C LYS A 2 -52.04 6.62 3.50
N HIS A 3 -51.52 7.85 3.39
CA HIS A 3 -50.50 8.53 4.23
C HIS A 3 -49.05 7.99 4.22
N GLY A 4 -48.00 8.80 4.14
CA GLY A 4 -47.91 10.23 4.36
C GLY A 4 -46.58 10.55 5.05
N MET A 5 -45.77 11.35 4.37
CA MET A 5 -44.62 12.10 4.88
C MET A 5 -44.79 12.56 6.34
N LYS A 6 -43.85 12.17 7.21
CA LYS A 6 -43.60 12.72 8.56
C LYS A 6 -42.08 12.84 8.67
N LEU A 7 -41.44 13.96 8.34
CA LEU A 7 -41.41 15.21 9.12
C LEU A 7 -41.49 14.93 10.62
N LEU A 8 -40.34 14.64 11.22
CA LEU A 8 -40.09 14.92 12.62
C LEU A 8 -39.02 16.01 12.70
N LEU A 9 -39.53 17.23 12.82
CA LEU A 9 -38.92 18.35 13.51
C LEU A 9 -38.48 17.88 14.91
N GLY A 10 -37.18 17.92 15.16
CA GLY A 10 -36.60 17.85 16.50
C GLY A 10 -35.48 18.88 16.56
N GLY A 11 -35.79 20.07 17.05
CA GLY A 11 -34.86 21.19 17.14
C GLY A 11 -33.70 20.88 18.10
N ILE A 12 -32.48 21.17 17.66
CA ILE A 12 -31.36 21.39 18.57
C ILE A 12 -31.04 22.88 18.48
N ALA A 13 -31.38 23.54 19.58
CA ALA A 13 -31.15 24.93 19.85
C ALA A 13 -29.67 25.29 19.77
N ALA A 14 -29.45 26.56 19.41
CA ALA A 14 -28.19 27.27 19.48
C ALA A 14 -27.40 26.99 20.76
N ALA A 15 -26.13 26.66 20.60
CA ALA A 15 -25.09 27.01 21.56
C ALA A 15 -23.93 27.63 20.78
N LEU A 16 -24.10 28.90 20.45
CA LEU A 16 -22.99 29.82 20.25
C LEU A 16 -22.27 29.94 21.60
N VAL A 17 -21.11 29.28 21.73
CA VAL A 17 -20.12 29.66 22.73
C VAL A 17 -18.87 30.10 21.97
N SER A 18 -18.80 31.41 21.80
CA SER A 18 -17.59 32.14 21.43
C SER A 18 -16.72 32.36 22.69
N PHE A 19 -15.41 32.48 22.50
CA PHE A 19 -14.35 32.91 23.45
C PHE A 19 -14.02 31.90 24.57
N GLY A 20 -12.79 31.46 24.84
CA GLY A 20 -11.45 32.00 24.53
C GLY A 20 -10.75 32.37 25.84
N ALA A 21 -9.93 31.48 26.43
CA ALA A 21 -8.92 31.83 27.44
C ALA A 21 -7.98 30.64 27.81
N ALA A 22 -6.69 30.87 27.61
CA ALA A 22 -5.53 30.52 28.44
C ALA A 22 -5.21 29.05 28.87
N ALA A 23 -4.03 28.62 28.42
CA ALA A 23 -2.99 27.89 29.17
C ALA A 23 -3.24 26.44 29.63
N GLN A 24 -2.53 25.50 28.99
CA GLN A 24 -1.99 24.30 29.62
C GLN A 24 -0.57 24.07 29.08
N PRO A 25 0.51 24.50 29.78
CA PRO A 25 1.85 24.02 29.51
C PRO A 25 1.96 22.61 30.09
N GLY A 26 1.66 21.60 29.28
CA GLY A 26 1.88 20.20 29.63
C GLY A 26 3.27 19.74 29.19
N PRO A 27 4.20 19.43 30.09
CA PRO A 27 5.44 18.73 29.75
C PRO A 27 5.10 17.25 29.52
N GLY A 28 4.99 16.87 28.26
CA GLY A 28 4.65 15.48 27.91
C GLY A 28 4.49 15.18 26.42
N MET A 29 5.04 16.00 25.52
CA MET A 29 5.24 15.60 24.12
C MET A 29 6.47 14.69 24.05
N GLN A 30 6.32 13.44 24.44
CA GLN A 30 7.34 12.42 24.20
C GLN A 30 6.66 11.11 23.81
N GLY A 31 6.37 11.02 22.51
CA GLY A 31 5.72 9.85 21.93
C GLY A 31 5.26 9.99 20.48
N MET A 32 5.79 10.96 19.72
CA MET A 32 5.58 11.04 18.27
C MET A 32 6.84 10.57 17.53
N THR A 33 7.35 9.38 17.87
CA THR A 33 8.28 8.67 16.99
C THR A 33 7.46 7.94 15.93
N GLY A 34 7.00 8.74 14.97
CA GLY A 34 6.23 8.30 13.83
C GLY A 34 6.36 9.35 12.74
N MET A 35 7.59 9.75 12.43
CA MET A 35 7.92 10.52 11.24
C MET A 35 7.55 9.68 10.02
N GLY A 36 6.27 9.69 9.66
CA GLY A 36 5.80 9.43 8.32
C GLY A 36 6.52 10.44 7.44
N GLY A 37 7.57 9.96 6.78
CA GLY A 37 8.33 10.75 5.81
C GLY A 37 7.40 11.38 4.77
N PRO A 38 7.89 12.44 4.09
CA PRO A 38 7.11 13.14 3.09
C PRO A 38 6.51 12.13 2.09
N GLY A 39 5.23 12.34 1.76
CA GLY A 39 4.49 11.52 0.81
C GLY A 39 5.23 11.34 -0.53
N PRO A 40 4.83 10.36 -1.35
CA PRO A 40 5.62 9.93 -2.49
C PRO A 40 5.72 11.04 -3.54
N ALA A 41 6.83 11.78 -3.53
CA ALA A 41 7.31 12.46 -4.72
C ALA A 41 7.50 11.39 -5.83
N PRO A 42 7.26 11.71 -7.11
CA PRO A 42 7.64 10.82 -8.20
C PRO A 42 9.14 10.58 -8.08
N ARG A 43 9.52 9.36 -7.68
CA ARG A 43 10.91 8.94 -7.54
C ARG A 43 11.63 9.25 -8.84
N ALA A 44 12.44 10.31 -8.86
CA ALA A 44 13.15 10.74 -10.06
C ALA A 44 14.17 9.65 -10.45
N ALA A 45 14.52 9.55 -11.74
CA ALA A 45 15.43 8.53 -12.27
C ALA A 45 16.78 8.44 -11.51
N GLY A 46 17.27 9.56 -10.95
CA GLY A 46 18.48 9.59 -10.11
C GLY A 46 18.39 8.84 -8.77
N GLU A 47 17.19 8.46 -8.33
CA GLU A 47 16.99 7.64 -7.13
C GLU A 47 17.18 6.14 -7.40
N CYS A 48 17.02 5.69 -8.65
CA CYS A 48 17.22 4.28 -8.99
C CYS A 48 18.69 3.87 -8.89
N ALA A 49 19.62 4.75 -9.26
CA ALA A 49 21.06 4.52 -9.10
C ALA A 49 21.48 4.33 -7.63
N LYS A 50 20.71 4.87 -6.68
CA LYS A 50 20.96 4.75 -5.22
C LYS A 50 20.12 3.64 -4.57
N ALA A 51 19.26 2.97 -5.33
CA ALA A 51 18.41 1.92 -4.80
C ALA A 51 19.23 0.65 -4.48
N ARG A 52 18.73 -0.16 -3.55
CA ARG A 52 19.27 -1.49 -3.26
C ARG A 52 19.28 -2.41 -4.49
N ASP A 53 18.39 -2.15 -5.43
CA ASP A 53 18.27 -2.87 -6.70
C ASP A 53 17.94 -1.85 -7.81
N PRO A 54 18.98 -1.32 -8.48
CA PRO A 54 18.82 -0.31 -9.53
C PRO A 54 18.03 -0.84 -10.73
N GLU A 55 18.33 -2.05 -11.19
CA GLU A 55 17.66 -2.70 -12.32
C GLU A 55 16.15 -2.81 -12.07
N ARG A 56 15.77 -3.21 -10.85
CA ARG A 56 14.37 -3.31 -10.46
C ARG A 56 13.70 -1.95 -10.38
N CYS A 57 14.42 -0.93 -9.90
CA CYS A 57 13.89 0.41 -9.84
C CYS A 57 13.61 0.95 -11.24
N GLU A 58 14.55 0.80 -12.18
CA GLU A 58 14.35 1.23 -13.58
C GLU A 58 13.18 0.50 -14.23
N ALA A 59 13.08 -0.81 -14.05
CA ALA A 59 11.96 -1.59 -14.54
C ALA A 59 10.62 -1.11 -13.95
N LEU A 60 10.60 -0.70 -12.68
CA LEU A 60 9.41 -0.12 -12.05
C LEU A 60 9.06 1.24 -12.66
N GLN A 61 10.04 2.09 -12.99
CA GLN A 61 9.77 3.36 -13.65
C GLN A 61 9.23 3.14 -15.07
N LYS A 62 9.83 2.24 -15.84
CA LYS A 62 9.31 1.85 -17.17
C LYS A 62 7.87 1.35 -17.08
N ALA A 63 7.57 0.47 -16.12
CA ALA A 63 6.20 0.00 -15.90
C ALA A 63 5.24 1.13 -15.53
N LYS A 64 5.67 2.11 -14.72
CA LYS A 64 4.82 3.28 -14.40
C LYS A 64 4.55 4.15 -15.61
N GLU A 65 5.55 4.39 -16.47
CA GLU A 65 5.39 5.17 -17.70
C GLU A 65 4.43 4.48 -18.67
N ILE A 66 4.56 3.16 -18.86
CA ILE A 66 3.65 2.35 -19.69
C ILE A 66 2.22 2.42 -19.14
N CYS A 67 2.05 2.41 -17.81
CA CYS A 67 0.75 2.37 -17.15
C CYS A 67 0.25 3.74 -16.68
N LYS A 68 0.85 4.86 -17.11
CA LYS A 68 0.58 6.19 -16.53
C LYS A 68 -0.83 6.67 -16.81
N ASP A 69 -1.36 6.38 -17.99
CA ASP A 69 -2.66 6.83 -18.48
C ASP A 69 -3.82 5.90 -18.07
N LYS A 70 -3.53 4.83 -17.32
CA LYS A 70 -4.55 3.87 -16.87
C LYS A 70 -5.23 4.32 -15.57
N SER A 71 -6.51 4.00 -15.44
CA SER A 71 -7.26 4.22 -14.19
C SER A 71 -6.61 3.49 -13.01
N ALA A 72 -6.84 3.93 -11.78
CA ALA A 72 -6.19 3.34 -10.60
C ALA A 72 -6.44 1.81 -10.46
N ALA A 73 -7.59 1.32 -10.94
CA ALA A 73 -7.91 -0.10 -10.97
C ALA A 73 -7.07 -0.85 -12.02
N GLU A 74 -7.00 -0.33 -13.24
CA GLU A 74 -6.26 -0.93 -14.35
C GLU A 74 -4.75 -0.79 -14.21
N LYS A 75 -4.28 0.29 -13.60
CA LYS A 75 -2.86 0.58 -13.38
C LYS A 75 -2.20 -0.52 -12.56
N LYS A 76 -2.89 -1.08 -11.57
CA LYS A 76 -2.36 -2.20 -10.77
C LYS A 76 -2.18 -3.46 -11.60
N GLN A 77 -3.11 -3.77 -12.49
CA GLN A 77 -3.00 -4.91 -13.39
C GLN A 77 -1.85 -4.69 -14.36
N CYS A 78 -1.84 -3.53 -15.03
CA CYS A 78 -0.80 -3.15 -15.97
C CYS A 78 0.59 -3.16 -15.35
N MET A 79 0.76 -2.64 -14.13
CA MET A 79 2.07 -2.67 -13.47
C MET A 79 2.52 -4.09 -13.11
N GLN A 80 1.58 -5.02 -12.84
CA GLN A 80 1.93 -6.42 -12.62
C GLN A 80 2.35 -7.10 -13.93
N ASP A 81 1.69 -6.77 -15.04
CA ASP A 81 2.01 -7.32 -16.36
C ASP A 81 3.28 -6.72 -16.98
N ALA A 82 3.54 -5.43 -16.74
CA ALA A 82 4.70 -4.71 -17.30
C ALA A 82 5.99 -4.89 -16.47
N MET A 83 5.89 -5.44 -15.25
CA MET A 83 7.05 -5.65 -14.40
C MET A 83 7.71 -6.99 -14.76
N PRO A 84 9.03 -7.00 -15.04
CA PRO A 84 9.74 -8.25 -15.28
C PRO A 84 9.75 -9.15 -14.02
N PRO A 85 9.86 -10.47 -14.22
CA PRO A 85 10.05 -11.40 -13.13
C PRO A 85 11.32 -11.06 -12.34
N MET A 86 11.31 -11.30 -11.03
CA MET A 86 12.50 -11.13 -10.21
C MET A 86 13.49 -12.25 -10.48
N ASP A 87 14.77 -11.90 -10.55
CA ASP A 87 15.86 -12.85 -10.44
C ASP A 87 15.95 -13.37 -8.98
N CYS A 88 15.42 -14.57 -8.77
CA CYS A 88 15.36 -15.18 -7.45
C CYS A 88 16.73 -15.64 -6.95
N SER A 89 17.75 -15.77 -7.80
CA SER A 89 19.12 -16.11 -7.40
C SER A 89 19.77 -14.98 -6.61
N LYS A 90 19.38 -13.72 -6.85
CA LYS A 90 19.82 -12.55 -6.07
C LYS A 90 19.01 -12.32 -4.79
N ALA A 91 17.97 -13.11 -4.54
CA ALA A 91 17.12 -12.96 -3.36
C ALA A 91 17.76 -13.57 -2.12
N ARG A 92 17.53 -12.96 -0.95
CA ARG A 92 17.98 -13.50 0.35
C ARG A 92 17.45 -14.93 0.64
N ASN A 93 16.31 -15.28 0.03
CA ASN A 93 15.75 -16.61 0.07
C ASN A 93 15.20 -16.95 -1.34
N PRO A 94 15.99 -17.66 -2.16
CA PRO A 94 15.61 -18.01 -3.54
C PRO A 94 14.33 -18.84 -3.60
N GLN A 95 14.21 -19.87 -2.75
CA GLN A 95 13.03 -20.74 -2.69
C GLN A 95 11.74 -19.95 -2.47
N ARG A 96 11.75 -19.04 -1.47
CA ARG A 96 10.60 -18.17 -1.21
C ARG A 96 10.32 -17.22 -2.39
N CYS A 97 11.35 -16.75 -3.07
CA CYS A 97 11.15 -15.89 -4.23
C CYS A 97 10.48 -16.66 -5.37
N GLU A 98 10.94 -17.88 -5.67
CA GLU A 98 10.37 -18.73 -6.71
C GLU A 98 8.91 -19.08 -6.40
N ASP A 99 8.59 -19.43 -5.17
CA ASP A 99 7.21 -19.70 -4.75
C ASP A 99 6.31 -18.47 -4.92
N HIS A 100 6.83 -17.27 -4.59
CA HIS A 100 6.12 -16.02 -4.82
C HIS A 100 5.92 -15.71 -6.30
N GLN A 101 6.88 -16.06 -7.16
CA GLN A 101 6.78 -15.89 -8.60
C GLN A 101 5.75 -16.86 -9.19
N LYS A 102 5.79 -18.14 -8.81
CA LYS A 102 4.79 -19.15 -9.21
C LYS A 102 3.38 -18.73 -8.79
N ALA A 103 3.21 -18.25 -7.56
CA ALA A 103 1.92 -17.77 -7.08
C ALA A 103 1.39 -16.58 -7.90
N LYS A 104 2.25 -15.65 -8.32
CA LYS A 104 1.83 -14.54 -9.20
C LYS A 104 1.34 -15.03 -10.55
N GLU A 105 2.02 -16.00 -11.16
CA GLU A 105 1.58 -16.57 -12.43
C GLU A 105 0.22 -17.28 -12.28
N ILE A 106 0.03 -18.06 -11.21
CA ILE A 106 -1.27 -18.72 -10.90
C ILE A 106 -2.37 -17.68 -10.66
N CYS A 107 -2.04 -16.59 -9.96
CA CYS A 107 -2.99 -15.55 -9.59
C CYS A 107 -3.13 -14.43 -10.61
N LYS A 108 -2.45 -14.53 -11.76
CA LYS A 108 -2.52 -13.55 -12.85
C LYS A 108 -3.96 -13.40 -13.31
N GLY A 109 -4.37 -12.19 -13.67
CA GLY A 109 -5.75 -11.90 -14.05
C GLY A 109 -6.69 -11.57 -12.88
N LYS A 110 -6.39 -12.00 -11.65
CA LYS A 110 -7.20 -11.62 -10.47
C LYS A 110 -6.85 -10.21 -10.01
N THR A 111 -7.83 -9.46 -9.51
CA THR A 111 -7.64 -8.10 -8.99
C THR A 111 -8.11 -7.97 -7.55
N GLY A 112 -7.72 -6.89 -6.86
CA GLY A 112 -8.31 -6.49 -5.59
C GLY A 112 -8.18 -7.51 -4.46
N ARG A 113 -9.32 -7.96 -3.91
CA ARG A 113 -9.37 -8.94 -2.81
C ARG A 113 -9.04 -10.35 -3.28
N ASP A 114 -9.52 -10.73 -4.45
CA ASP A 114 -9.37 -12.09 -4.99
C ASP A 114 -7.90 -12.39 -5.30
N HIS A 115 -7.17 -11.41 -5.84
CA HIS A 115 -5.72 -11.53 -6.02
C HIS A 115 -4.99 -11.77 -4.69
N ARG A 116 -5.36 -11.01 -3.65
CA ARG A 116 -4.75 -11.13 -2.32
C ARG A 116 -5.05 -12.47 -1.67
N GLN A 117 -6.25 -12.99 -1.85
CA GLN A 117 -6.62 -14.31 -1.36
C GLN A 117 -5.86 -15.41 -2.10
N CYS A 118 -5.88 -15.38 -3.44
CA CYS A 118 -5.13 -16.32 -4.27
C CYS A 118 -3.64 -16.34 -3.91
N MET A 119 -3.02 -15.17 -3.75
CA MET A 119 -1.61 -15.07 -3.35
C MET A 119 -1.36 -15.68 -1.96
N LYS A 120 -2.29 -15.53 -1.01
CA LYS A 120 -2.17 -16.12 0.33
C LYS A 120 -2.31 -17.65 0.33
N GLU A 121 -3.11 -18.18 -0.59
CA GLU A 121 -3.33 -19.63 -0.75
C GLU A 121 -2.14 -20.28 -1.47
N ASN A 122 -1.57 -19.60 -2.47
CA ASN A 122 -0.53 -20.14 -3.34
C ASN A 122 0.90 -19.74 -2.92
N THR A 123 1.08 -18.91 -1.89
CA THR A 123 2.40 -18.65 -1.31
C THR A 123 2.58 -19.41 0.00
N PRO A 124 3.76 -19.99 0.25
CA PRO A 124 4.01 -20.70 1.50
C PRO A 124 3.88 -19.73 2.67
N LYS A 125 3.07 -20.12 3.67
CA LYS A 125 2.97 -19.39 4.93
C LYS A 125 4.34 -19.37 5.58
N ARG A 126 4.79 -18.19 6.02
CA ARG A 126 6.04 -18.06 6.79
C ARG A 126 5.90 -18.93 8.04
N GLY A 127 6.49 -20.12 8.01
CA GLY A 127 6.70 -20.91 9.21
C GLY A 127 7.54 -20.10 10.20
N LYS A 128 7.15 -20.07 11.47
CA LYS A 128 8.02 -19.69 12.58
C LYS A 128 9.22 -20.65 12.58
N GLY A 129 10.28 -20.33 11.84
CA GLY A 129 11.42 -21.24 11.67
C GLY A 129 12.70 -20.56 11.21
N GLY A 130 12.89 -19.29 11.56
CA GLY A 130 14.08 -18.53 11.19
C GLY A 130 14.57 -17.66 12.33
N LYS A 131 14.82 -18.26 13.51
CA LYS A 131 15.86 -17.71 14.39
C LYS A 131 17.18 -18.01 13.70
N GLY A 132 17.99 -16.98 13.50
CA GLY A 132 19.21 -17.03 12.72
C GLY A 132 20.11 -18.17 13.16
N ALA A 133 20.62 -18.92 12.19
CA ALA A 133 21.95 -19.49 12.31
C ALA A 133 22.91 -18.30 12.45
N LYS A 134 23.44 -18.13 13.66
CA LYS A 134 24.62 -17.33 13.93
C LYS A 134 25.48 -18.15 14.87
#